data_AF-A0A945CVQ7-F1
#
_entry.id   AF-A0A945CVQ7-F1
#
_cell.length_a   1.000
_cell.length_b   1.000
_cell.length_c   1.000
_cell.angle_alpha   90.00
_cell.angle_beta   90.00
_cell.angle_gamma   90.00
#
_symmetry.space_group_name_H-M   'P 1'
#
loop_
_entity.id
_entity.type
_entity.pdbx_description
1 polymer ?
#
loop_
_entity_poly.entity_id
_entity_poly.type
_entity_poly.pdbx_seq_one_letter_code
_entity_poly.pdbx_strand_id
1 'polypeptide(L)' 'MAEAKLTSRGQLVIPKAVRQHLHLQTGDTVDFVIQNGGEVVVHPVIKDVGELKGLLKKKRNPVSLEQMDEAIHKRAGRKI' A
#
# COMPACT_ATOMS: atom_id res chain seq x y z
N MET A 1 10.89 18.01 -16.86
CA MET A 1 10.99 16.56 -17.16
C MET A 1 11.53 15.86 -15.93
N ALA A 2 11.07 14.64 -15.63
CA ALA A 2 11.57 13.87 -14.49
C ALA A 2 12.49 12.77 -15.02
N GLU A 3 13.74 12.74 -14.56
CA GLU A 3 14.75 11.79 -14.99
C GLU A 3 15.17 10.91 -13.81
N ALA A 4 15.52 9.65 -14.12
CA ALA A 4 16.04 8.70 -13.15
C ALA A 4 17.34 8.11 -13.68
N LYS A 5 18.29 7.84 -12.77
CA LYS A 5 19.54 7.16 -13.10
C LYS A 5 19.46 5.70 -12.68
N LEU A 6 19.98 4.83 -13.54
CA LEU A 6 20.23 3.44 -13.17
C LEU A 6 21.46 3.43 -12.24
N THR A 7 21.28 2.90 -11.04
CA THR A 7 22.40 2.73 -10.11
C THR A 7 23.31 1.60 -10.57
N SER A 8 24.54 1.53 -10.05
CA SER A 8 25.47 0.42 -10.31
C SER A 8 24.93 -0.96 -9.92
N ARG A 9 23.94 -1.00 -9.03
CA ARG A 9 23.23 -2.23 -8.61
C ARG A 9 22.01 -2.55 -9.49
N GLY A 10 21.82 -1.83 -10.58
CA GLY A 10 20.68 -2.04 -11.49
C GLY A 10 19.34 -1.53 -10.96
N GLN A 11 19.33 -0.72 -9.91
CA GLN A 11 18.08 -0.13 -9.39
C GLN A 11 17.74 1.16 -10.13
N LEU A 12 16.50 1.30 -10.59
CA LEU A 12 15.92 2.55 -11.09
C LEU A 12 15.06 3.17 -9.99
N VAL A 13 15.30 4.44 -9.66
CA VAL A 13 14.54 5.15 -8.62
C VAL A 13 13.49 6.03 -9.26
N ILE A 14 12.21 5.79 -8.93
CA ILE A 14 11.10 6.62 -9.41
C ILE A 14 11.23 8.03 -8.80
N PRO A 15 11.39 9.10 -9.60
CA PRO A 15 11.56 10.47 -9.07
C PRO A 15 10.36 10.94 -8.25
N LYS A 16 10.58 11.85 -7.30
CA LYS A 16 9.54 12.33 -6.38
C LYS A 16 8.29 12.84 -7.11
N ALA A 17 8.47 13.61 -8.17
CA ALA A 17 7.35 14.15 -8.96
C ALA A 17 6.48 13.04 -9.57
N VAL A 18 7.09 11.96 -10.07
CA VAL A 18 6.37 10.82 -10.64
C VAL A 18 5.66 10.02 -9.55
N ARG A 19 6.31 9.79 -8.39
CA ARG A 19 5.66 9.13 -7.25
C ARG A 19 4.42 9.88 -6.77
N GLN A 20 4.51 11.21 -6.68
CA GLN A 20 3.37 12.04 -6.28
C GLN A 20 2.25 12.00 -7.31
N HIS A 21 2.57 12.06 -8.60
CA HIS A 21 1.59 11.99 -9.67
C HIS A 21 0.83 10.66 -9.69
N LEU A 22 1.56 9.55 -9.49
CA LEU A 22 1.00 8.19 -9.45
C LEU A 22 0.50 7.77 -8.05
N HIS A 23 0.56 8.67 -7.06
CA HIS A 23 0.18 8.42 -5.66
C HIS A 23 0.89 7.21 -5.01
N LEU A 24 2.13 6.94 -5.41
CA LEU A 24 2.91 5.80 -4.92
C LEU A 24 3.46 6.03 -3.51
N GLN A 25 3.32 5.00 -2.68
CA GLN A 25 3.87 4.88 -1.33
C GLN A 25 4.88 3.73 -1.25
N THR A 26 5.61 3.68 -0.13
CA THR A 26 6.54 2.58 0.13
C THR A 26 5.77 1.26 0.23
N GLY A 27 6.17 0.27 -0.56
CA GLY A 27 5.51 -1.04 -0.62
C GLY A 27 4.53 -1.20 -1.78
N ASP A 28 4.19 -0.11 -2.48
CA ASP A 28 3.40 -0.18 -3.69
C ASP A 28 4.19 -0.86 -4.81
N THR A 29 3.46 -1.63 -5.62
CA THR A 29 4.00 -2.30 -6.80
C THR A 29 3.61 -1.52 -8.05
N VAL A 30 4.50 -1.51 -9.04
CA VAL A 30 4.22 -0.91 -10.36
C VAL A 30 4.47 -1.95 -11.45
N ASP A 31 3.63 -1.95 -12.46
CA ASP A 31 3.78 -2.77 -13.66
C ASP A 31 4.39 -1.96 -14.78
N PHE A 32 5.33 -2.59 -15.50
CA PHE A 32 5.96 -2.03 -16.69
C PHE A 32 5.41 -2.77 -17.92
N VAL A 33 4.72 -2.03 -18.78
CA VAL A 33 4.16 -2.55 -20.03
C VAL A 33 4.95 -2.00 -21.19
N ILE A 34 5.51 -2.89 -22.01
CA ILE A 34 6.21 -2.53 -23.25
C ILE A 34 5.18 -2.51 -24.37
N GLN A 35 4.95 -1.35 -24.96
CA GLN A 35 4.08 -1.21 -26.12
C GLN A 35 4.83 -1.55 -27.41
N ASN A 36 4.09 -1.83 -28.48
CA ASN A 36 4.64 -2.23 -29.79
C ASN A 36 5.64 -1.21 -30.38
N GLY A 37 5.59 0.06 -29.94
CA GLY A 37 6.51 1.12 -30.35
C GLY A 37 7.81 1.20 -29.53
N GLY A 38 8.05 0.28 -28.58
CA GLY A 38 9.19 0.33 -27.67
C GLY A 38 9.03 1.30 -26.51
N GLU A 39 7.89 1.99 -26.42
CA GLU A 39 7.52 2.79 -25.26
C GLU A 39 7.24 1.88 -24.07
N VAL A 40 7.75 2.27 -22.90
CA VAL A 40 7.48 1.59 -21.63
C VAL A 40 6.54 2.46 -20.82
N VAL A 41 5.35 1.93 -20.52
CA VAL A 41 4.37 2.59 -19.66
C VAL A 41 4.39 1.95 -18.28
N VAL A 42 4.31 2.81 -17.26
CA VAL A 42 4.32 2.41 -15.86
C VAL A 42 2.93 2.63 -15.28
N HIS A 43 2.35 1.57 -14.70
CA HIS A 43 1.06 1.64 -14.03
C HIS A 43 1.20 1.25 -12.55
N PRO A 44 0.57 1.98 -11.60
CA PRO A 44 0.45 1.49 -10.23
C PRO A 44 -0.41 0.22 -10.21
N VAL A 45 0.05 -0.82 -9.52
CA VAL A 45 -0.74 -2.03 -9.31
C VAL A 45 -1.73 -1.75 -8.19
N ILE A 46 -2.99 -1.53 -8.56
CA ILE A 46 -4.09 -1.38 -7.62
C ILE A 46 -4.53 -2.78 -7.23
N LYS A 47 -4.18 -3.23 -6.02
CA LYS A 47 -4.72 -4.48 -5.48
C LYS A 47 -6.20 -4.28 -5.20
N ASP A 48 -7.03 -5.19 -5.70
CA ASP A 48 -8.46 -5.15 -5.46
C ASP A 48 -8.72 -5.33 -3.96
N VAL A 49 -9.51 -4.44 -3.34
CA VAL A 49 -9.90 -4.53 -1.92
C VAL A 49 -10.65 -5.84 -1.64
N GLY A 50 -11.28 -6.43 -2.65
CA GLY A 50 -11.86 -7.77 -2.66
C GLY A 50 -10.83 -8.89 -2.43
N GLU A 51 -9.55 -8.73 -2.77
CA GLU A 51 -8.51 -9.68 -2.36
C GLU A 51 -8.29 -9.66 -0.85
N LEU A 52 -8.63 -8.56 -0.17
CA LEU A 52 -8.62 -8.48 1.29
C LEU A 52 -9.86 -9.11 1.92
N LYS A 53 -10.88 -9.44 1.13
CA LYS A 53 -12.14 -10.02 1.60
C LYS A 53 -11.89 -11.40 2.21
N GLY A 54 -12.15 -11.52 3.51
CA GLY A 54 -11.99 -12.77 4.25
C GLY A 54 -10.64 -12.94 4.95
N LEU A 55 -9.67 -12.03 4.78
CA LEU A 55 -8.43 -12.00 5.56
C LEU A 55 -8.70 -11.81 7.07
N LEU A 56 -9.73 -11.03 7.39
CA LEU A 56 -10.18 -10.87 8.77
C LEU A 56 -11.17 -11.98 9.13
N LYS A 57 -10.81 -12.80 10.13
CA LYS A 57 -11.74 -13.76 10.72
C LYS A 57 -12.95 -13.02 11.29
N LYS A 58 -14.15 -13.36 10.80
CA LYS A 58 -15.40 -12.88 11.37
C LYS A 58 -15.44 -13.31 12.85
N LYS A 59 -15.55 -12.35 13.78
CA LYS A 59 -15.79 -12.68 15.19
C LYS A 59 -17.14 -13.40 15.29
N ARG A 60 -17.15 -14.57 15.92
CA ARG A 60 -18.39 -15.34 16.17
C ARG A 60 -19.35 -14.59 17.09
N ASN A 61 -18.82 -13.82 18.03
CA ASN A 61 -19.59 -13.00 18.94
C ASN A 61 -19.27 -11.52 18.67
N PRO A 62 -20.23 -10.73 18.14
CA PRO A 62 -20.08 -9.29 18.09
C PRO A 62 -19.98 -8.74 19.52
N VAL A 63 -19.17 -7.69 19.70
CA VAL A 63 -19.05 -6.97 20.97
C VAL A 63 -19.91 -5.72 20.90
N SER A 64 -20.51 -5.32 22.02
CA SER A 64 -21.20 -4.04 22.11
C SER A 64 -20.21 -2.87 22.16
N LEU A 65 -20.71 -1.66 21.93
CA LEU A 65 -19.90 -0.44 22.06
C LEU A 65 -19.37 -0.31 23.50
N GLU A 66 -20.20 -0.61 24.52
CA GLU A 66 -19.76 -0.53 25.91
C GLU A 66 -18.61 -1.50 26.20
N GLN A 67 -18.65 -2.71 25.65
CA GLN A 67 -17.56 -3.69 25.78
C GLN A 67 -16.28 -3.25 25.06
N MET A 68 -16.41 -2.47 23.99
CA MET A 68 -15.29 -1.90 23.25
C MET A 68 -14.62 -0.78 24.06
N ASP A 69 -15.43 0.11 24.63
CA ASP A 69 -14.95 1.22 25.49
C ASP A 69 -14.29 0.69 26.76
N GLU A 70 -14.87 -0.33 27.39
CA GLU A 70 -14.28 -0.98 28.56
C GLU A 70 -12.91 -1.60 28.23
N ALA A 71 -12.77 -2.22 27.06
CA ALA A 71 -11.51 -2.81 26.60
C ALA A 71 -10.44 -1.74 26.30
N ILE A 72 -10.82 -0.59 25.73
CA ILE A 72 -9.94 0.56 25.51
C ILE A 72 -9.45 1.10 26.85
N HIS A 73 -10.35 1.34 27.81
CA HIS A 73 -9.98 1.80 29.14
C HIS A 73 -9.05 0.83 29.88
N LYS A 74 -9.34 -0.47 29.84
CA LYS A 74 -8.49 -1.51 30.47
C LYS A 74 -7.08 -1.57 29.88
N ARG A 75 -6.92 -1.29 28.58
CA ARG A 75 -5.60 -1.32 27.90
C ARG A 75 -4.85 0.00 27.96
N ALA A 76 -5.54 1.13 27.94
CA ALA A 76 -4.93 2.46 28.01
C ALA A 76 -4.18 2.70 29.35
N GLY A 77 -4.56 1.99 30.43
CA GLY A 77 -3.84 2.03 31.71
C GLY A 77 -2.59 1.14 31.79
N ARG A 78 -2.31 0.32 30.78
CA ARG A 78 -1.13 -0.55 30.77
C ARG A 78 0.04 0.24 30.18
N LYS A 79 0.83 0.90 31.05
CA LYS A 79 2.15 1.43 30.65
C LYS A 79 2.95 0.29 30.03
N ILE A 80 3.49 0.56 28.84
CA ILE A 80 4.57 -0.22 28.23
C ILE A 80 5.83 0.03 29.05
#